data_AF-A0A0H5S980-F1
#
_entry.id   AF-A0A0H5S980-F1
#
_cell.length_a   1.000
_cell.length_b   1.000
_cell.length_c   1.000
_cell.angle_alpha   90.00
_cell.angle_beta   90.00
_cell.angle_gamma   90.00
#
_symmetry.space_group_name_H-M   'P 1'
#
loop_
_entity.id
_entity.type
_entity.pdbx_description
1 polymer ?
#
loop_
_entity_poly.entity_id
_entity_poly.type
_entity_poly.pdbx_seq_one_letter_code
_entity_poly.pdbx_strand_id
1 'polypeptide(L)'
;MTGDGYSRRMTVLPRGGRPRRGGRRPGWLLLTVLLVLAILASSALVFTDRVELLKLAVILALWAAVVAAFVSVIYRRQSDLDQAKARDLKFVYDLQLDREISARREYELTVETQLRRELASELRAQAADEVAALRSELAALRANLEILFDTDLVHRPAIETDKSAVRTAGRVTASRLDIPAVEVTDIRSSRTEESPIIDVPAEPHPPENDWATSGGAHRLPSRPVPAGEPPRRRRRQQEAARQPEQLDQELSWIDEQVGGKPYGADIIVPAKFEGKGENLSRGQLTDRIPAEYREFVAQLLADHDIEPETKQRFGGSSLSGDTGRELLDVAMSHPIRLIANALGVPPDYMIEAGRERGVPVAALVGAREHALKQVQAGVDLIVAQGTEAGGHCGEVSTLVLVPEVIEALEAAGSDIPVLAAGGIVTGRQMAAAVAMGAAGAWTGSVWLTTEEAETAPHTVQKMLEATSRDTVRSTGRTGKPARQLRSDWTDAWQPNPGGHQTLPLPLQNMLAEPVIRRVDVLAAQGHPGAQALATYFVGQGVGLMNKVKPAREVVREFIEDYLAATERLSNSLPD
;
A
#
# COMPACT_ATOMS: atom_id res chain seq x y z
N MET A 1 -38.35 -42.11 28.90
CA MET A 1 -39.16 -41.54 30.01
C MET A 1 -38.34 -40.46 30.70
N THR A 2 -38.99 -39.33 31.02
CA THR A 2 -38.53 -38.30 31.99
C THR A 2 -37.04 -37.93 31.98
N GLY A 3 -36.67 -36.95 31.14
CA GLY A 3 -35.54 -36.07 31.41
C GLY A 3 -36.01 -34.88 32.24
N ASP A 4 -35.27 -34.53 33.29
CA ASP A 4 -35.66 -33.50 34.25
C ASP A 4 -35.06 -32.12 33.88
N GLY A 5 -35.84 -31.05 34.06
CA GLY A 5 -35.59 -29.77 33.38
C GLY A 5 -34.84 -28.74 34.22
N TYR A 6 -33.59 -28.40 33.85
CA TYR A 6 -32.90 -27.22 34.39
C TYR A 6 -33.14 -25.95 33.55
N SER A 7 -34.27 -25.30 33.80
CA SER A 7 -34.59 -23.99 33.23
C SER A 7 -33.85 -22.87 33.99
N ARG A 8 -32.67 -22.45 33.49
CA ARG A 8 -31.93 -21.32 34.08
C ARG A 8 -32.42 -20.00 33.47
N ARG A 9 -33.06 -19.18 34.32
CA ARG A 9 -33.67 -17.89 33.93
C ARG A 9 -32.67 -16.97 33.23
N MET A 10 -33.01 -16.54 32.03
CA MET A 10 -32.32 -15.47 31.32
C MET A 10 -32.66 -14.13 31.99
N THR A 11 -31.70 -13.55 32.74
CA THR A 11 -31.87 -12.24 33.36
C THR A 11 -31.85 -11.14 32.31
N VAL A 12 -33.05 -10.71 31.89
CA VAL A 12 -33.23 -9.56 31.00
C VAL A 12 -32.72 -8.29 31.69
N LEU A 13 -31.58 -7.78 31.24
CA LEU A 13 -31.09 -6.47 31.64
C LEU A 13 -32.04 -5.37 31.11
N PRO A 14 -32.32 -4.31 31.89
CA PRO A 14 -33.31 -3.31 31.53
C PRO A 14 -32.86 -2.49 30.31
N ARG A 15 -33.80 -2.19 29.41
CA ARG A 15 -33.58 -1.30 28.26
C ARG A 15 -33.05 0.06 28.73
N GLY A 16 -31.80 0.37 28.36
CA GLY A 16 -31.21 1.68 28.59
C GLY A 16 -32.07 2.80 28.02
N GLY A 17 -32.42 3.78 28.84
CA GLY A 17 -33.27 4.90 28.44
C GLY A 17 -32.62 5.74 27.34
N ARG A 18 -33.40 6.06 26.30
CA ARG A 18 -32.98 7.00 25.24
C ARG A 18 -32.58 8.36 25.88
N PRO A 19 -31.35 8.86 25.69
CA PRO A 19 -31.04 10.23 26.12
C PRO A 19 -31.86 11.21 25.26
N ARG A 20 -32.64 12.07 25.93
CA ARG A 20 -33.41 13.13 25.27
C ARG A 20 -32.47 14.06 24.51
N ARG A 21 -32.73 14.28 23.21
CA ARG A 21 -32.23 15.47 22.50
C ARG A 21 -32.79 16.71 23.22
N GLY A 22 -31.93 17.54 23.80
CA GLY A 22 -32.35 18.77 24.48
C GLY A 22 -31.25 19.36 25.35
N GLY A 23 -30.41 20.21 24.78
CA GLY A 23 -29.32 20.86 25.50
C GLY A 23 -28.41 21.67 24.58
N ARG A 24 -28.87 22.86 24.17
CA ARG A 24 -27.96 23.88 23.61
C ARG A 24 -26.88 24.14 24.67
N ARG A 25 -25.61 23.92 24.33
CA ARG A 25 -24.49 24.08 25.28
C ARG A 25 -24.47 25.53 25.79
N PRO A 26 -24.56 25.79 27.12
CA PRO A 26 -24.70 27.15 27.65
C PRO A 26 -23.50 28.05 27.32
N GLY A 27 -22.31 27.47 27.11
CA GLY A 27 -21.12 28.21 26.69
C GLY A 27 -21.23 28.92 25.33
N TRP A 28 -22.09 28.47 24.41
CA TRP A 28 -22.27 29.20 23.14
C TRP A 28 -22.92 30.57 23.35
N LEU A 29 -23.90 30.66 24.26
CA LEU A 29 -24.55 31.93 24.61
C LEU A 29 -23.56 32.90 25.27
N LEU A 30 -22.72 32.40 26.18
CA LEU A 30 -21.67 33.20 26.83
C LEU A 30 -20.64 33.73 25.82
N LEU A 31 -20.20 32.91 24.87
CA LEU A 31 -19.30 33.33 23.79
C LEU A 31 -19.94 34.37 22.87
N THR A 32 -21.23 34.24 22.53
CA THR A 32 -21.93 35.27 21.73
C THR A 32 -22.09 36.60 22.47
N VAL A 33 -22.33 36.57 23.79
CA VAL A 33 -22.44 37.80 24.60
C VAL A 33 -21.07 38.50 24.72
N LEU A 34 -19.99 37.74 24.94
CA LEU A 34 -18.62 38.26 24.92
C LEU A 34 -18.26 38.93 23.59
N LEU A 35 -18.61 38.29 22.46
CA LEU A 35 -18.36 38.82 21.12
C LEU A 35 -19.09 40.15 20.88
N VAL A 36 -20.37 40.24 21.28
CA VAL A 36 -21.17 41.47 21.14
C VAL A 36 -20.61 42.60 22.02
N LEU A 37 -20.20 42.31 23.25
CA LEU A 37 -19.57 43.31 24.14
C LEU A 37 -18.24 43.82 23.57
N ALA A 38 -17.42 42.93 23.01
CA ALA A 38 -16.16 43.31 22.36
C ALA A 38 -16.38 44.20 21.13
N ILE A 39 -17.36 43.88 20.28
CA ILE A 39 -17.70 44.68 19.09
C ILE A 39 -18.21 46.08 19.50
N LEU A 40 -19.08 46.16 20.52
CA LEU A 40 -19.59 47.43 21.02
C LEU A 40 -18.48 48.30 21.63
N ALA A 41 -17.57 47.73 22.41
CA ALA A 41 -16.44 48.44 22.97
C ALA A 41 -15.47 48.95 21.88
N SER A 42 -15.15 48.13 20.88
CA SER A 42 -14.30 48.51 19.74
C SER A 42 -14.93 49.62 18.90
N SER A 43 -16.25 49.55 18.64
CA SER A 43 -16.97 50.59 17.89
C SER A 43 -16.98 51.93 18.63
N ALA A 44 -17.23 51.92 19.95
CA ALA A 44 -17.18 53.13 20.77
C ALA A 44 -15.79 53.79 20.79
N LEU A 45 -14.71 52.99 20.71
CA LEU A 45 -13.33 53.48 20.69
C LEU A 45 -12.92 54.15 19.36
N VAL A 46 -13.50 53.70 18.24
CA VAL A 46 -13.15 54.17 16.88
C VAL A 46 -13.94 55.42 16.47
N PHE A 47 -15.16 55.60 16.96
CA PHE A 47 -16.08 56.63 16.46
C PHE A 47 -16.36 57.79 17.43
N THR A 48 -15.66 57.91 18.57
CA THR A 48 -15.99 58.93 19.59
C THR A 48 -14.80 59.56 20.33
N ASP A 49 -14.60 60.88 20.14
CA ASP A 49 -13.61 61.69 20.87
C ASP A 49 -14.06 62.13 22.27
N ARG A 50 -15.25 61.73 22.74
CA ARG A 50 -15.73 62.10 24.08
C ARG A 50 -15.05 61.25 25.15
N VAL A 51 -14.23 61.90 25.97
CA VAL A 51 -13.46 61.32 27.10
C VAL A 51 -14.31 60.45 28.04
N GLU A 52 -15.59 60.78 28.24
CA GLU A 52 -16.52 60.00 29.06
C GLU A 52 -16.85 58.62 28.46
N LEU A 53 -16.99 58.53 27.13
CA LEU A 53 -17.33 57.29 26.43
C LEU A 53 -16.09 56.41 26.23
N LEU A 54 -14.91 57.01 26.02
CA LEU A 54 -13.63 56.29 26.03
C LEU A 54 -13.38 55.57 27.36
N LYS A 55 -13.66 56.23 28.50
CA LYS A 55 -13.55 55.60 29.84
C LYS A 55 -14.49 54.39 29.98
N LEU A 56 -15.73 54.50 29.50
CA LEU A 56 -16.69 53.38 29.49
C LEU A 56 -16.24 52.22 28.59
N ALA A 57 -15.71 52.50 27.40
CA ALA A 57 -15.21 51.49 26.47
C ALA A 57 -14.04 50.68 27.07
N VAL A 58 -13.09 51.35 27.73
CA VAL A 58 -11.96 50.69 28.41
C VAL A 58 -12.44 49.79 29.56
N ILE A 59 -13.41 50.24 30.36
CA ILE A 59 -14.00 49.44 31.45
C ILE A 59 -14.72 48.20 30.89
N LEU A 60 -15.48 48.34 29.80
CA LEU A 60 -16.16 47.22 29.13
C LEU A 60 -15.17 46.19 28.56
N ALA A 61 -14.09 46.65 27.92
CA ALA A 61 -13.05 45.77 27.39
C ALA A 61 -12.34 44.98 28.52
N LEU A 62 -12.06 45.62 29.66
CA LEU A 62 -11.48 44.99 30.83
C LEU A 62 -12.39 43.87 31.38
N TRP A 63 -13.69 44.13 31.52
CA TRP A 63 -14.66 43.13 31.98
C TRP A 63 -14.82 41.97 30.99
N ALA A 64 -14.80 42.23 29.68
CA ALA A 64 -14.83 41.19 28.66
C ALA A 64 -13.61 40.24 28.76
N ALA A 65 -12.42 40.79 28.98
CA ALA A 65 -11.19 40.00 29.17
C ALA A 65 -11.25 39.09 30.41
N VAL A 66 -11.76 39.59 31.55
CA VAL A 66 -11.93 38.81 32.79
C VAL A 66 -12.92 37.65 32.59
N VAL A 67 -14.05 37.91 31.94
CA VAL A 67 -15.06 36.87 31.69
C VAL A 67 -14.55 35.83 30.68
N ALA A 68 -13.80 36.24 29.65
CA ALA A 68 -13.17 35.32 28.71
C ALA A 68 -12.15 34.38 29.38
N ALA A 69 -11.31 34.91 30.29
CA ALA A 69 -10.36 34.11 31.07
C ALA A 69 -11.08 33.06 31.94
N PHE A 70 -12.17 33.45 32.61
CA PHE A 70 -12.95 32.53 33.44
C PHE A 70 -13.64 31.41 32.62
N VAL A 71 -14.22 31.76 31.46
CA VAL A 71 -14.81 30.77 30.53
C VAL A 71 -13.76 29.79 30.02
N SER A 72 -12.55 30.28 29.70
CA SER A 72 -11.42 29.43 29.25
C SER A 72 -11.04 28.37 30.27
N VAL A 73 -10.91 28.73 31.55
CA VAL A 73 -10.57 27.78 32.64
C VAL A 73 -11.65 26.71 32.83
N ILE A 74 -12.93 27.06 32.73
CA ILE A 74 -14.05 26.12 32.81
C ILE A 74 -14.04 25.14 31.63
N TYR A 75 -13.86 25.65 30.41
CA TYR A 75 -13.79 24.82 29.21
C TYR A 75 -12.60 23.87 29.22
N ARG A 76 -11.43 24.32 29.72
CA ARG A 76 -10.23 23.47 29.86
C ARG A 76 -10.50 22.28 30.78
N ARG A 77 -10.99 22.53 32.01
CA ARG A 77 -11.37 21.47 32.96
C ARG A 77 -12.43 20.51 32.41
N GLN A 78 -13.40 21.01 31.63
CA GLN A 78 -14.42 20.18 31.04
C GLN A 78 -13.86 19.30 29.90
N SER A 79 -12.92 19.82 29.10
CA SER A 79 -12.18 19.05 28.09
C SER A 79 -11.35 17.93 28.72
N ASP A 80 -10.62 18.22 29.80
CA ASP A 80 -9.77 17.23 30.48
C ASP A 80 -10.60 16.03 31.00
N LEU A 81 -11.79 16.29 31.54
CA LEU A 81 -12.73 15.26 32.00
C LEU A 81 -13.36 14.45 30.85
N ASP A 82 -13.66 15.09 29.72
CA ASP A 82 -14.20 14.39 28.55
C ASP A 82 -13.12 13.58 27.82
N GLN A 83 -11.86 14.04 27.82
CA GLN A 83 -10.70 13.26 27.35
C GLN A 83 -10.41 12.05 28.25
N ALA A 84 -10.47 12.20 29.58
CA ALA A 84 -10.30 11.08 30.51
C ALA A 84 -11.34 9.97 30.25
N LYS A 85 -12.63 10.33 30.13
CA LYS A 85 -13.70 9.37 29.78
C LYS A 85 -13.49 8.72 28.40
N ALA A 86 -12.96 9.47 27.43
CA ALA A 86 -12.65 8.92 26.11
C ALA A 86 -11.52 7.86 26.18
N ARG A 87 -10.52 8.05 27.05
CA ARG A 87 -9.47 7.05 27.29
C ARG A 87 -10.02 5.80 27.99
N ASP A 88 -10.83 5.95 29.03
CA ASP A 88 -11.43 4.82 29.73
C ASP A 88 -12.35 3.98 28.81
N LEU A 89 -13.16 4.65 28.00
CA LEU A 89 -14.00 3.98 27.00
C LEU A 89 -13.18 3.26 25.92
N LYS A 90 -12.05 3.85 25.49
CA LYS A 90 -11.11 3.19 24.57
C LYS A 90 -10.49 1.95 25.21
N PHE A 91 -9.99 2.05 26.44
CA PHE A 91 -9.36 0.94 27.16
C PHE A 91 -10.32 -0.25 27.37
N VAL A 92 -11.58 0.01 27.73
CA VAL A 92 -12.60 -1.06 27.86
C VAL A 92 -12.93 -1.70 26.51
N TYR A 93 -12.95 -0.93 25.42
CA TYR A 93 -13.18 -1.45 24.07
C TYR A 93 -11.99 -2.29 23.58
N ASP A 94 -10.76 -1.81 23.77
CA ASP A 94 -9.53 -2.50 23.39
C ASP A 94 -9.44 -3.86 24.14
N LEU A 95 -9.74 -3.91 25.44
CA LEU A 95 -9.83 -5.16 26.22
C LEU A 95 -10.92 -6.13 25.75
N GLN A 96 -12.03 -5.64 25.23
CA GLN A 96 -13.07 -6.49 24.63
C GLN A 96 -12.61 -7.07 23.29
N LEU A 97 -11.96 -6.24 22.47
CA LEU A 97 -11.41 -6.64 21.18
C LEU A 97 -10.31 -7.71 21.33
N ASP A 98 -9.36 -7.51 22.24
CA ASP A 98 -8.30 -8.49 22.53
C ASP A 98 -8.85 -9.84 22.98
N ARG A 99 -9.94 -9.84 23.76
CA ARG A 99 -10.63 -11.06 24.20
C ARG A 99 -11.31 -11.78 23.04
N GLU A 100 -11.95 -11.07 22.12
CA GLU A 100 -12.56 -11.67 20.93
C GLU A 100 -11.52 -12.18 19.93
N ILE A 101 -10.41 -11.45 19.73
CA ILE A 101 -9.29 -11.87 18.87
C ILE A 101 -8.62 -13.13 19.43
N SER A 102 -8.35 -13.17 20.74
CA SER A 102 -7.73 -14.33 21.39
C SER A 102 -8.61 -15.57 21.26
N ALA A 103 -9.93 -15.44 21.52
CA ALA A 103 -10.88 -16.54 21.37
C ALA A 103 -11.00 -17.06 19.92
N ARG A 104 -10.92 -16.18 18.91
CA ARG A 104 -10.89 -16.58 17.50
C ARG A 104 -9.61 -17.33 17.14
N ARG A 105 -8.44 -16.82 17.57
CA ARG A 105 -7.15 -17.48 17.32
C ARG A 105 -7.04 -18.85 17.98
N GLU A 106 -7.52 -19.00 19.21
CA GLU A 106 -7.60 -20.31 19.88
C GLU A 106 -8.51 -21.27 19.13
N TYR A 107 -9.65 -20.80 18.61
CA TYR A 107 -10.56 -21.62 17.82
C TYR A 107 -9.94 -22.04 16.47
N GLU A 108 -9.34 -21.10 15.74
CA GLU A 108 -8.65 -21.34 14.46
C GLU A 108 -7.50 -22.34 14.62
N LEU A 109 -6.64 -22.18 15.63
CA LEU A 109 -5.57 -23.12 15.97
C LEU A 109 -6.11 -24.51 16.36
N THR A 110 -7.24 -24.56 17.06
CA THR A 110 -7.88 -25.83 17.42
C THR A 110 -8.39 -26.57 16.16
N VAL A 111 -9.07 -25.84 15.27
CA VAL A 111 -9.57 -26.37 13.99
C VAL A 111 -8.42 -26.81 13.08
N GLU A 112 -7.35 -26.02 12.96
CA GLU A 112 -6.17 -26.40 12.18
C GLU A 112 -5.48 -27.64 12.75
N THR A 113 -5.35 -27.73 14.08
CA THR A 113 -4.78 -28.92 14.75
C THR A 113 -5.63 -30.18 14.52
N GLN A 114 -6.96 -30.04 14.47
CA GLN A 114 -7.85 -31.14 14.14
C GLN A 114 -7.72 -31.57 12.68
N LEU A 115 -7.80 -30.62 11.72
CA LEU A 115 -7.62 -30.87 10.28
C LEU A 115 -6.26 -31.54 9.98
N ARG A 116 -5.17 -31.06 10.59
CA ARG A 116 -3.83 -31.66 10.44
C ARG A 116 -3.79 -33.11 10.97
N ARG A 117 -4.56 -33.45 12.02
CA ARG A 117 -4.64 -34.83 12.52
C ARG A 117 -5.47 -35.73 11.62
N GLU A 118 -6.62 -35.24 11.15
CA GLU A 118 -7.50 -35.97 10.23
C GLU A 118 -6.76 -36.27 8.91
N LEU A 119 -6.22 -35.24 8.24
CA LEU A 119 -5.45 -35.40 7.00
C LEU A 119 -4.23 -36.32 7.17
N ALA A 120 -3.50 -36.21 8.28
CA ALA A 120 -2.37 -37.09 8.56
C ALA A 120 -2.79 -38.53 8.92
N SER A 121 -4.06 -38.78 9.26
CA SER A 121 -4.59 -40.14 9.41
C SER A 121 -5.01 -40.74 8.07
N GLU A 122 -5.65 -39.94 7.20
CA GLU A 122 -6.04 -40.34 5.84
C GLU A 122 -4.82 -40.68 4.97
N LEU A 123 -3.79 -39.81 4.96
CA LEU A 123 -2.54 -40.05 4.23
C LEU A 123 -1.81 -41.32 4.69
N ARG A 124 -1.91 -41.66 5.99
CA ARG A 124 -1.33 -42.92 6.51
C ARG A 124 -2.13 -44.15 6.13
N ALA A 125 -3.46 -44.03 6.01
CA ALA A 125 -4.30 -45.12 5.50
C ALA A 125 -4.01 -45.36 4.02
N GLN A 126 -4.03 -44.31 3.19
CA GLN A 126 -3.70 -44.40 1.76
C GLN A 126 -2.32 -45.02 1.51
N ALA A 127 -1.28 -44.56 2.22
CA ALA A 127 0.05 -45.14 2.10
C ALA A 127 0.13 -46.61 2.55
N ALA A 128 -0.69 -47.05 3.52
CA ALA A 128 -0.76 -48.44 3.92
C ALA A 128 -1.44 -49.32 2.87
N ASP A 129 -2.51 -48.81 2.25
CA ASP A 129 -3.24 -49.49 1.16
C ASP A 129 -2.38 -49.60 -0.11
N GLU A 130 -1.64 -48.55 -0.48
CA GLU A 130 -0.66 -48.58 -1.58
C GLU A 130 0.45 -49.62 -1.35
N VAL A 131 1.00 -49.68 -0.13
CA VAL A 131 2.01 -50.69 0.24
C VAL A 131 1.43 -52.11 0.22
N ALA A 132 0.15 -52.28 0.57
CA ALA A 132 -0.54 -53.57 0.47
C ALA A 132 -0.76 -53.99 -1.00
N ALA A 133 -1.16 -53.05 -1.87
CA ALA A 133 -1.32 -53.27 -3.30
C ALA A 133 0.01 -53.64 -3.98
N LEU A 134 1.07 -52.86 -3.76
CA LEU A 134 2.41 -53.16 -4.31
C LEU A 134 2.96 -54.51 -3.84
N ARG A 135 2.64 -54.94 -2.60
CA ARG A 135 2.98 -56.28 -2.11
C ARG A 135 2.21 -57.39 -2.83
N SER A 136 0.95 -57.18 -3.18
CA SER A 136 0.17 -58.18 -3.93
C SER A 136 0.62 -58.27 -5.40
N GLU A 137 0.97 -57.14 -6.02
CA GLU A 137 1.57 -57.10 -7.36
C GLU A 137 2.93 -57.80 -7.39
N LEU A 138 3.81 -57.53 -6.43
CA LEU A 138 5.10 -58.23 -6.29
C LEU A 138 4.92 -59.74 -6.07
N ALA A 139 3.93 -60.16 -5.29
CA ALA A 139 3.61 -61.57 -5.10
C ALA A 139 3.11 -62.23 -6.40
N ALA A 140 2.27 -61.55 -7.18
CA ALA A 140 1.78 -62.03 -8.47
C ALA A 140 2.89 -62.10 -9.54
N LEU A 141 3.74 -61.07 -9.62
CA LEU A 141 4.93 -61.06 -10.49
C LEU A 141 5.89 -62.19 -10.13
N ARG A 142 6.12 -62.41 -8.83
CA ARG A 142 6.95 -63.52 -8.34
C ARG A 142 6.38 -64.88 -8.74
N ALA A 143 5.09 -65.12 -8.52
CA ALA A 143 4.44 -66.38 -8.89
C ALA A 143 4.52 -66.63 -10.41
N ASN A 144 4.31 -65.59 -11.23
CA ASN A 144 4.48 -65.68 -12.67
C ASN A 144 5.93 -66.03 -13.08
N LEU A 145 6.94 -65.47 -12.40
CA LEU A 145 8.35 -65.79 -12.65
C LEU A 145 8.72 -67.21 -12.19
N GLU A 146 8.21 -67.67 -11.04
CA GLU A 146 8.42 -69.06 -10.56
C GLU A 146 7.84 -70.08 -11.57
N ILE A 147 6.67 -69.80 -12.15
CA ILE A 147 6.07 -70.62 -13.23
C ILE A 147 6.92 -70.58 -14.52
N LEU A 148 7.48 -69.43 -14.89
CA LEU A 148 8.18 -69.25 -16.16
C LEU A 148 9.60 -69.83 -16.16
N PHE A 149 10.22 -69.99 -14.98
CA PHE A 149 11.57 -70.52 -14.80
C PHE A 149 11.63 -71.91 -14.12
N ASP A 150 10.48 -72.50 -13.77
CA ASP A 150 10.35 -73.84 -13.14
C ASP A 150 11.34 -74.05 -11.96
N THR A 151 11.51 -73.00 -11.16
CA THR A 151 12.53 -72.91 -10.10
C THR A 151 11.96 -72.20 -8.87
N ASP A 152 12.12 -72.81 -7.70
CA ASP A 152 11.67 -72.27 -6.41
C ASP A 152 12.58 -71.10 -5.95
N LEU A 153 12.03 -69.88 -5.87
CA LEU A 153 12.76 -68.68 -5.45
C LEU A 153 12.73 -68.43 -3.93
N VAL A 154 12.23 -69.36 -3.11
CA VAL A 154 12.01 -69.14 -1.65
C VAL A 154 13.32 -69.02 -0.86
N HIS A 155 14.47 -69.43 -1.39
CA HIS A 155 15.77 -69.43 -0.67
C HIS A 155 16.89 -68.63 -1.36
N ARG A 156 16.70 -67.32 -1.54
CA ARG A 156 17.82 -66.36 -1.63
C ARG A 156 17.71 -65.30 -0.54
N PRO A 157 18.72 -65.12 0.33
CA PRO A 157 18.74 -64.00 1.27
C PRO A 157 18.91 -62.69 0.49
N ALA A 158 18.19 -61.65 0.92
CA ALA A 158 18.31 -60.32 0.34
C ALA A 158 19.71 -59.74 0.62
N ILE A 159 20.27 -59.00 -0.35
CA ILE A 159 21.52 -58.28 -0.17
C ILE A 159 21.23 -57.06 0.73
N GLU A 160 21.70 -57.10 1.98
CA GLU A 160 21.72 -55.94 2.85
C GLU A 160 22.69 -54.89 2.31
N THR A 161 22.22 -53.67 2.08
CA THR A 161 23.09 -52.53 1.80
C THR A 161 23.63 -51.96 3.11
N ASP A 162 24.70 -52.58 3.63
CA ASP A 162 25.41 -52.08 4.80
C ASP A 162 26.08 -50.71 4.53
N LYS A 163 26.10 -49.85 5.55
CA LYS A 163 26.70 -48.51 5.51
C LYS A 163 28.10 -48.54 6.10
N SER A 164 29.11 -48.86 5.30
CA SER A 164 30.50 -48.55 5.65
C SER A 164 31.36 -48.19 4.42
N ALA A 165 32.43 -47.41 4.66
CA ALA A 165 33.06 -46.59 3.64
C ALA A 165 34.04 -47.34 2.71
N VAL A 166 34.14 -46.89 1.45
CA VAL A 166 35.18 -47.32 0.50
C VAL A 166 35.96 -46.12 -0.02
N ARG A 167 37.28 -46.11 0.20
CA ARG A 167 38.26 -45.27 -0.50
C ARG A 167 39.21 -46.16 -1.32
N THR A 168 39.30 -45.86 -2.62
CA THR A 168 40.46 -46.02 -3.52
C THR A 168 41.23 -47.35 -3.59
N ALA A 169 40.97 -48.14 -4.65
CA ALA A 169 41.92 -48.59 -5.70
C ALA A 169 41.19 -49.56 -6.66
N GLY A 170 41.42 -49.65 -7.98
CA GLY A 170 42.27 -48.85 -8.87
C GLY A 170 42.18 -49.35 -10.34
N ARG A 171 41.95 -48.41 -11.27
CA ARG A 171 42.44 -48.34 -12.67
C ARG A 171 42.30 -49.57 -13.61
N VAL A 172 41.45 -49.44 -14.63
CA VAL A 172 41.70 -49.97 -15.99
C VAL A 172 41.37 -48.89 -17.02
N THR A 173 42.23 -48.75 -18.04
CA THR A 173 42.13 -47.78 -19.15
C THR A 173 41.50 -48.39 -20.39
N ALA A 174 40.72 -47.60 -21.15
CA ALA A 174 40.37 -47.88 -22.55
C ALA A 174 40.37 -46.58 -23.37
N SER A 175 40.54 -46.70 -24.68
CA SER A 175 41.06 -45.66 -25.59
C SER A 175 40.05 -45.12 -26.62
N ARG A 176 40.45 -44.03 -27.30
CA ARG A 176 39.75 -43.36 -28.42
C ARG A 176 39.12 -44.29 -29.46
N LEU A 177 38.02 -43.80 -30.05
CA LEU A 177 37.64 -44.02 -31.45
C LEU A 177 37.02 -42.72 -31.99
N ASP A 178 37.42 -42.33 -33.21
CA ASP A 178 37.04 -41.07 -33.85
C ASP A 178 35.80 -41.23 -34.75
N ILE A 179 34.97 -40.18 -34.87
CA ILE A 179 33.91 -40.03 -35.89
C ILE A 179 34.00 -38.58 -36.44
N PRO A 180 33.92 -38.35 -37.76
CA PRO A 180 34.58 -37.20 -38.40
C PRO A 180 33.77 -35.88 -38.43
N ALA A 181 34.47 -34.81 -38.76
CA ALA A 181 33.94 -33.45 -38.91
C ALA A 181 33.05 -33.28 -40.15
N VAL A 182 32.08 -32.36 -40.05
CA VAL A 182 31.32 -31.82 -41.18
C VAL A 182 31.85 -30.42 -41.50
N GLU A 183 32.11 -30.16 -42.78
CA GLU A 183 32.68 -28.89 -43.25
C GLU A 183 31.74 -27.69 -43.06
N VAL A 184 32.33 -26.56 -42.66
CA VAL A 184 31.70 -25.24 -42.75
C VAL A 184 32.00 -24.66 -44.12
N THR A 185 30.98 -24.41 -44.94
CA THR A 185 31.11 -23.63 -46.18
C THR A 185 30.68 -22.18 -45.98
N ASP A 186 31.54 -21.29 -46.46
CA ASP A 186 31.46 -19.84 -46.36
C ASP A 186 30.39 -19.28 -47.32
N ILE A 187 29.44 -18.47 -46.84
CA ILE A 187 28.68 -17.54 -47.68
C ILE A 187 28.62 -16.17 -46.99
N ARG A 188 29.38 -15.23 -47.54
CA ARG A 188 29.18 -13.79 -47.29
C ARG A 188 28.06 -13.24 -48.17
N SER A 189 27.39 -12.23 -47.62
CA SER A 189 26.70 -11.10 -48.29
C SER A 189 25.17 -11.09 -48.37
N SER A 190 24.68 -9.85 -48.27
CA SER A 190 23.36 -9.31 -48.64
C SER A 190 22.20 -9.37 -47.63
N ARG A 191 21.79 -8.14 -47.24
CA ARG A 191 20.44 -7.66 -46.91
C ARG A 191 19.69 -8.28 -45.72
N THR A 192 19.68 -7.52 -44.63
CA THR A 192 18.56 -7.46 -43.68
C THR A 192 17.38 -6.73 -44.33
N GLU A 193 16.46 -7.47 -44.91
CA GLU A 193 15.05 -7.06 -45.06
C GLU A 193 14.18 -8.03 -44.26
N GLU A 194 13.06 -7.50 -43.78
CA GLU A 194 12.03 -8.03 -42.88
C GLU A 194 11.85 -9.56 -42.80
N SER A 195 11.60 -10.04 -41.57
CA SER A 195 10.87 -11.29 -41.34
C SER A 195 10.03 -11.17 -40.06
N PRO A 196 8.87 -11.87 -39.99
CA PRO A 196 7.70 -11.29 -39.33
C PRO A 196 7.41 -11.85 -37.93
N ILE A 197 6.50 -11.16 -37.26
CA ILE A 197 5.86 -11.58 -36.01
C ILE A 197 5.26 -12.99 -36.15
N ILE A 198 5.49 -13.85 -35.16
CA ILE A 198 4.87 -15.16 -35.08
C ILE A 198 3.45 -14.98 -34.50
N ASP A 199 2.45 -15.04 -35.36
CA ASP A 199 1.04 -15.17 -34.95
C ASP A 199 0.78 -16.59 -34.40
N VAL A 200 0.19 -16.67 -33.21
CA VAL A 200 -0.29 -17.92 -32.61
C VAL A 200 -1.80 -18.03 -32.87
N PRO A 201 -2.29 -19.06 -33.58
CA PRO A 201 -3.72 -19.25 -33.82
C PRO A 201 -4.50 -19.49 -32.53
N ALA A 202 -5.67 -18.87 -32.40
CA ALA A 202 -6.61 -19.16 -31.32
C ALA A 202 -7.34 -20.50 -31.57
N GLU A 203 -7.41 -21.37 -30.56
CA GLU A 203 -8.20 -22.60 -30.64
C GLU A 203 -9.72 -22.31 -30.50
N PRO A 204 -10.58 -23.05 -31.23
CA PRO A 204 -12.02 -22.81 -31.21
C PRO A 204 -12.72 -23.44 -29.99
N HIS A 205 -13.68 -22.71 -29.42
CA HIS A 205 -14.55 -23.23 -28.36
C HIS A 205 -15.50 -24.34 -28.88
N PRO A 206 -15.68 -25.46 -28.16
CA PRO A 206 -16.73 -26.44 -28.45
C PRO A 206 -18.11 -25.96 -27.96
N PRO A 207 -19.23 -26.44 -28.56
CA PRO A 207 -20.58 -25.89 -28.36
C PRO A 207 -21.36 -26.48 -27.17
N GLU A 208 -22.40 -25.76 -26.73
CA GLU A 208 -23.31 -26.11 -25.63
C GLU A 208 -24.49 -27.02 -26.05
N ASN A 209 -24.75 -28.12 -25.31
CA ASN A 209 -26.00 -28.34 -24.53
C ASN A 209 -26.19 -29.76 -23.94
N ASP A 210 -26.79 -29.81 -22.74
CA ASP A 210 -27.62 -30.83 -22.05
C ASP A 210 -27.40 -32.35 -22.30
N TRP A 211 -27.31 -33.22 -21.27
CA TRP A 211 -28.41 -33.58 -20.34
C TRP A 211 -27.98 -34.32 -19.04
N ALA A 212 -28.73 -34.08 -17.95
CA ALA A 212 -29.08 -34.97 -16.82
C ALA A 212 -28.03 -35.70 -15.92
N THR A 213 -27.77 -35.07 -14.76
CA THR A 213 -27.93 -35.61 -13.38
C THR A 213 -27.73 -37.12 -13.06
N SER A 214 -26.64 -37.43 -12.33
CA SER A 214 -26.64 -38.20 -11.06
C SER A 214 -25.21 -38.17 -10.45
N GLY A 215 -24.96 -38.08 -9.13
CA GLY A 215 -25.82 -37.76 -8.00
C GLY A 215 -25.08 -37.92 -6.65
N GLY A 216 -24.91 -36.82 -5.88
CA GLY A 216 -24.34 -36.82 -4.51
C GLY A 216 -22.80 -36.95 -4.42
N ALA A 217 -22.12 -36.50 -3.36
CA ALA A 217 -22.52 -35.72 -2.16
C ALA A 217 -21.22 -35.25 -1.44
N HIS A 218 -21.09 -34.09 -0.77
CA HIS A 218 -21.96 -32.92 -0.56
C HIS A 218 -21.13 -31.61 -0.61
N ARG A 219 -21.77 -30.47 -0.89
CA ARG A 219 -21.38 -29.14 -0.39
C ARG A 219 -22.58 -28.55 0.37
N LEU A 220 -22.34 -27.95 1.54
CA LEU A 220 -23.38 -27.20 2.26
C LEU A 220 -23.55 -25.80 1.64
N PRO A 221 -24.78 -25.28 1.51
CA PRO A 221 -25.02 -23.94 0.97
C PRO A 221 -24.66 -22.85 1.99
N SER A 222 -24.12 -21.73 1.51
CA SER A 222 -23.79 -20.55 2.30
C SER A 222 -25.02 -20.01 3.02
N ARG A 223 -25.01 -19.96 4.36
CA ARG A 223 -26.05 -19.22 5.11
C ARG A 223 -25.79 -17.71 5.02
N PRO A 224 -26.85 -16.88 4.96
CA PRO A 224 -26.69 -15.43 4.99
C PRO A 224 -26.09 -14.98 6.33
N VAL A 225 -25.04 -14.16 6.27
CA VAL A 225 -24.42 -13.54 7.44
C VAL A 225 -25.38 -12.51 8.03
N PRO A 226 -25.72 -12.57 9.34
CA PRO A 226 -26.51 -11.52 9.97
C PRO A 226 -25.69 -10.22 10.03
N ALA A 227 -26.29 -9.10 9.64
CA ALA A 227 -25.64 -7.79 9.65
C ALA A 227 -25.33 -7.33 11.08
N GLY A 228 -24.09 -7.58 11.54
CA GLY A 228 -23.52 -6.94 12.71
C GLY A 228 -23.12 -5.49 12.41
N GLU A 229 -23.36 -4.57 13.35
CA GLU A 229 -22.95 -3.17 13.16
C GLU A 229 -21.43 -3.06 12.96
N PRO A 230 -20.94 -2.29 11.97
CA PRO A 230 -19.51 -2.13 11.75
C PRO A 230 -18.87 -1.36 12.91
N PRO A 231 -17.65 -1.73 13.35
CA PRO A 231 -16.98 -1.09 14.49
C PRO A 231 -16.75 0.40 14.23
N ARG A 232 -17.51 1.24 14.95
CA ARG A 232 -17.44 2.71 14.82
C ARG A 232 -16.22 3.26 15.57
N ARG A 233 -15.28 3.82 14.81
CA ARG A 233 -14.14 4.70 15.20
C ARG A 233 -12.74 4.07 15.33
N ARG A 234 -12.19 3.65 14.19
CA ARG A 234 -10.94 4.29 13.70
C ARG A 234 -11.26 5.00 12.40
N ARG A 235 -11.65 6.28 12.47
CA ARG A 235 -12.03 7.05 11.28
C ARG A 235 -11.79 8.55 11.48
N ARG A 236 -10.54 8.95 11.28
CA ARG A 236 -10.06 10.29 10.86
C ARG A 236 -8.55 10.34 11.00
N GLN A 237 -7.85 10.01 9.92
CA GLN A 237 -6.74 10.76 9.36
C GLN A 237 -6.60 10.18 7.95
N GLN A 238 -6.87 11.00 6.94
CA GLN A 238 -6.86 10.64 5.51
C GLN A 238 -6.19 11.80 4.79
N GLU A 239 -5.38 11.50 3.78
CA GLU A 239 -4.42 12.39 3.14
C GLU A 239 -5.05 13.63 2.48
N ALA A 240 -5.34 14.64 3.28
CA ALA A 240 -5.56 16.00 2.87
C ALA A 240 -4.56 16.86 3.61
N ALA A 241 -3.62 17.47 2.87
CA ALA A 241 -2.66 18.48 3.33
C ALA A 241 -2.33 18.41 4.84
N ARG A 242 -1.40 17.53 5.24
CA ARG A 242 -0.90 17.44 6.64
C ARG A 242 -0.70 18.86 7.16
N GLN A 243 -1.40 19.21 8.24
CA GLN A 243 -1.10 20.45 8.94
C GLN A 243 0.20 20.26 9.73
N PRO A 244 1.01 21.30 9.95
CA PRO A 244 2.27 21.18 10.69
C PRO A 244 2.10 20.49 12.05
N GLU A 245 1.02 20.75 12.78
CA GLU A 245 0.72 20.14 14.08
C GLU A 245 0.36 18.65 13.98
N GLN A 246 -0.18 18.20 12.84
CA GLN A 246 -0.43 16.79 12.59
C GLN A 246 0.88 16.06 12.27
N LEU A 247 1.78 16.69 11.51
CA LEU A 247 3.10 16.12 11.22
C LEU A 247 3.92 15.98 12.51
N ASP A 248 3.95 17.01 13.36
CA ASP A 248 4.59 16.99 14.68
C ASP A 248 4.07 15.83 15.56
N GLN A 249 2.75 15.62 15.57
CA GLN A 249 2.14 14.48 16.28
C GLN A 249 2.54 13.11 15.70
N GLU A 250 2.54 12.97 14.37
CA GLU A 250 2.93 11.72 13.69
C GLU A 250 4.41 11.39 13.92
N LEU A 251 5.30 12.38 13.81
CA LEU A 251 6.74 12.23 14.02
C LEU A 251 7.11 11.99 15.49
N SER A 252 6.46 12.69 16.43
CA SER A 252 6.60 12.43 17.87
C SER A 252 6.27 10.97 18.22
N TRP A 253 5.21 10.42 17.62
CA TRP A 253 4.87 9.00 17.82
C TRP A 253 5.93 8.07 17.21
N ILE A 254 6.46 8.39 16.03
CA ILE A 254 7.55 7.62 15.42
C ILE A 254 8.79 7.62 16.33
N ASP A 255 9.21 8.77 16.86
CA ASP A 255 10.34 8.90 17.78
C ASP A 255 10.21 7.98 19.01
N GLU A 256 9.01 7.92 19.60
CA GLU A 256 8.69 7.02 20.71
C GLU A 256 8.77 5.53 20.34
N GLN A 257 8.35 5.15 19.12
CA GLN A 257 8.29 3.74 18.70
C GLN A 257 9.58 3.19 18.08
N VAL A 258 10.39 4.01 17.41
CA VAL A 258 11.59 3.52 16.70
C VAL A 258 12.75 3.15 17.63
N GLY A 259 12.71 3.57 18.89
CA GLY A 259 13.74 3.25 19.89
C GLY A 259 15.14 3.75 19.50
N GLY A 260 15.20 4.93 18.87
CA GLY A 260 16.45 5.54 18.38
C GLY A 260 16.96 4.99 17.04
N LYS A 261 16.23 4.09 16.37
CA LYS A 261 16.56 3.65 15.00
C LYS A 261 16.33 4.78 13.98
N PRO A 262 17.11 4.82 12.88
CA PRO A 262 16.98 5.84 11.85
C PRO A 262 15.65 5.72 11.10
N TYR A 263 15.05 6.86 10.77
CA TYR A 263 13.95 6.98 9.83
C TYR A 263 14.08 8.29 9.03
N GLY A 264 13.32 8.44 7.95
CA GLY A 264 13.30 9.64 7.12
C GLY A 264 11.91 10.23 6.96
N ALA A 265 11.84 11.49 6.51
CA ALA A 265 10.61 12.16 6.14
C ALA A 265 10.58 12.43 4.61
N ASP A 266 9.42 12.30 3.98
CA ASP A 266 9.19 12.74 2.59
C ASP A 266 8.26 13.95 2.61
N ILE A 267 8.74 15.08 2.09
CA ILE A 267 7.99 16.34 2.02
C ILE A 267 7.93 16.78 0.56
N ILE A 268 6.75 16.59 -0.02
CA ILE A 268 6.50 16.82 -1.44
C ILE A 268 6.32 18.32 -1.70
N VAL A 269 7.34 18.95 -2.30
CA VAL A 269 7.30 20.35 -2.75
C VAL A 269 7.45 20.38 -4.29
N PRO A 270 6.36 20.54 -5.07
CA PRO A 270 6.44 20.39 -6.50
C PRO A 270 7.19 21.53 -7.19
N ALA A 271 8.11 21.17 -8.09
CA ALA A 271 8.82 22.13 -8.92
C ALA A 271 7.89 22.97 -9.81
N LYS A 272 6.81 22.36 -10.36
CA LYS A 272 5.80 23.01 -11.23
C LYS A 272 4.38 22.54 -10.92
N PHE A 273 3.45 23.49 -10.78
CA PHE A 273 1.99 23.32 -10.68
C PHE A 273 1.29 24.63 -11.09
N GLU A 274 0.01 24.57 -11.48
CA GLU A 274 -0.75 25.76 -11.89
C GLU A 274 -1.07 26.69 -10.71
N GLY A 275 -0.92 28.01 -10.87
CA GLY A 275 -1.07 28.98 -9.79
C GLY A 275 0.19 29.19 -8.93
N LYS A 276 1.31 28.50 -9.23
CA LYS A 276 2.58 28.69 -8.52
C LYS A 276 3.11 30.11 -8.75
N GLY A 277 3.20 30.88 -7.67
CA GLY A 277 3.61 32.30 -7.68
C GLY A 277 2.45 33.29 -7.78
N GLU A 278 1.21 32.84 -7.98
CA GLU A 278 0.02 33.71 -8.08
C GLU A 278 -0.71 33.91 -6.74
N ASN A 279 -0.27 33.28 -5.64
CA ASN A 279 -0.88 33.32 -4.30
C ASN A 279 -2.42 33.13 -4.28
N LEU A 280 -2.92 32.26 -5.17
CA LEU A 280 -4.35 32.02 -5.34
C LEU A 280 -4.95 31.30 -4.14
N SER A 281 -6.09 31.78 -3.67
CA SER A 281 -6.91 31.08 -2.68
C SER A 281 -7.52 29.80 -3.27
N ARG A 282 -7.89 28.86 -2.39
CA ARG A 282 -8.58 27.61 -2.77
C ARG A 282 -9.84 27.84 -3.60
N GLY A 283 -10.56 28.94 -3.36
CA GLY A 283 -11.74 29.33 -4.14
C GLY A 283 -11.36 29.67 -5.59
N GLN A 284 -10.38 30.57 -5.79
CA GLN A 284 -9.92 30.97 -7.11
C GLN A 284 -9.37 29.81 -7.94
N LEU A 285 -8.68 28.84 -7.33
CA LEU A 285 -8.25 27.61 -8.01
C LEU A 285 -9.44 26.71 -8.38
N THR A 286 -10.45 26.64 -7.52
CA THR A 286 -11.69 25.87 -7.78
C THR A 286 -12.47 26.44 -8.95
N ASP A 287 -12.54 27.77 -9.06
CA ASP A 287 -13.24 28.47 -10.15
C ASP A 287 -12.59 28.25 -11.53
N ARG A 288 -11.32 27.80 -11.58
CA ARG A 288 -10.64 27.38 -12.83
C ARG A 288 -11.04 25.99 -13.33
N ILE A 289 -11.71 25.16 -12.51
CA ILE A 289 -12.17 23.82 -12.92
C ILE A 289 -13.45 23.97 -13.76
N PRO A 290 -13.45 23.68 -15.08
CA PRO A 290 -14.61 23.92 -15.95
C PRO A 290 -15.81 23.04 -15.57
N ALA A 291 -17.02 23.48 -15.94
CA ALA A 291 -18.26 22.79 -15.58
C ALA A 291 -18.37 21.38 -16.19
N GLU A 292 -17.95 21.21 -17.45
CA GLU A 292 -17.97 19.92 -18.16
C GLU A 292 -17.23 18.80 -17.40
N TYR A 293 -16.14 19.10 -16.69
CA TYR A 293 -15.40 18.12 -15.88
C TYR A 293 -16.19 17.67 -14.65
N ARG A 294 -17.01 18.58 -14.10
CA ARG A 294 -17.89 18.32 -12.95
C ARG A 294 -19.09 17.49 -13.36
N GLU A 295 -19.61 17.73 -14.55
CA GLU A 295 -20.70 16.97 -15.19
C GLU A 295 -20.22 15.58 -15.59
N PHE A 296 -19.05 15.45 -16.22
CA PHE A 296 -18.41 14.17 -16.55
C PHE A 296 -18.24 13.28 -15.33
N VAL A 297 -17.68 13.81 -14.23
CA VAL A 297 -17.52 13.04 -12.98
C VAL A 297 -18.87 12.72 -12.33
N ALA A 298 -19.87 13.59 -12.44
CA ALA A 298 -21.22 13.30 -11.93
C ALA A 298 -21.90 12.19 -12.74
N GLN A 299 -21.74 12.17 -14.07
CA GLN A 299 -22.24 11.12 -14.95
C GLN A 299 -21.53 9.79 -14.66
N LEU A 300 -20.19 9.80 -14.58
CA LEU A 300 -19.40 8.61 -14.25
C LEU A 300 -19.84 7.97 -12.92
N LEU A 301 -20.15 8.78 -11.90
CA LEU A 301 -20.71 8.27 -10.64
C LEU A 301 -22.12 7.69 -10.83
N ALA A 302 -22.99 8.37 -11.58
CA ALA A 302 -24.36 7.91 -11.85
C ALA A 302 -24.40 6.59 -12.64
N ASP A 303 -23.51 6.41 -13.62
CA ASP A 303 -23.35 5.18 -14.41
C ASP A 303 -22.93 3.97 -13.54
N HIS A 304 -22.43 4.23 -12.32
CA HIS A 304 -22.00 3.23 -11.33
C HIS A 304 -22.94 3.16 -10.11
N ASP A 305 -24.19 3.61 -10.26
CA ASP A 305 -25.24 3.69 -9.22
C ASP A 305 -24.89 4.59 -8.01
N ILE A 306 -23.90 5.49 -8.12
CA ILE A 306 -23.50 6.40 -7.04
C ILE A 306 -24.16 7.77 -7.26
N GLU A 307 -25.14 8.12 -6.41
CA GLU A 307 -25.80 9.43 -6.47
C GLU A 307 -24.80 10.61 -6.49
N PRO A 308 -24.79 11.53 -7.47
CA PRO A 308 -23.89 12.67 -7.46
C PRO A 308 -24.17 13.64 -6.29
N GLU A 309 -23.14 14.24 -5.70
CA GLU A 309 -23.34 15.18 -4.58
C GLU A 309 -23.99 16.49 -5.06
N THR A 310 -25.09 16.91 -4.42
CA THR A 310 -25.75 18.22 -4.67
C THR A 310 -24.87 19.43 -4.35
N LYS A 311 -23.77 19.24 -3.61
CA LYS A 311 -22.68 20.20 -3.47
C LYS A 311 -21.35 19.46 -3.53
N GLN A 312 -20.71 19.49 -4.70
CA GLN A 312 -19.37 18.95 -4.88
C GLN A 312 -18.38 19.60 -3.91
N ARG A 313 -17.52 18.77 -3.33
CA ARG A 313 -16.40 19.19 -2.48
C ARG A 313 -15.12 19.17 -3.31
N PHE A 314 -14.24 20.13 -3.06
CA PHE A 314 -12.92 20.19 -3.66
C PHE A 314 -11.84 19.81 -2.65
N GLY A 315 -10.79 19.15 -3.13
CA GLY A 315 -9.64 18.78 -2.31
C GLY A 315 -8.92 20.04 -1.80
N GLY A 316 -8.45 20.01 -0.56
CA GLY A 316 -7.47 20.99 -0.11
C GLY A 316 -6.16 20.75 -0.87
N SER A 317 -5.69 21.73 -1.62
CA SER A 317 -4.32 21.67 -2.16
C SER A 317 -3.33 21.70 -0.99
N SER A 318 -2.53 20.64 -0.86
CA SER A 318 -1.32 20.58 -0.02
C SER A 318 -0.19 21.46 -0.59
N LEU A 319 -0.36 21.95 -1.81
CA LEU A 319 0.68 22.53 -2.66
C LEU A 319 0.57 24.06 -2.67
N SER A 320 0.09 24.66 -1.58
CA SER A 320 -0.20 26.09 -1.46
C SER A 320 0.84 26.79 -0.60
N GLY A 321 1.64 27.69 -1.20
CA GLY A 321 2.50 28.64 -0.47
C GLY A 321 3.50 28.01 0.51
N ASP A 322 3.66 28.67 1.65
CA ASP A 322 4.70 28.41 2.65
C ASP A 322 4.57 27.09 3.42
N THR A 323 3.48 26.33 3.25
CA THR A 323 3.26 25.05 3.93
C THR A 323 4.40 24.05 3.72
N GLY A 324 5.10 24.09 2.57
CA GLY A 324 6.29 23.26 2.34
C GLY A 324 7.49 23.59 3.24
N ARG A 325 7.60 24.85 3.71
CA ARG A 325 8.61 25.28 4.68
C ARG A 325 8.19 24.94 6.10
N GLU A 326 6.93 25.21 6.47
CA GLU A 326 6.40 24.87 7.79
C GLU A 326 6.52 23.37 8.10
N LEU A 327 6.20 22.51 7.12
CA LEU A 327 6.36 21.06 7.26
C LEU A 327 7.83 20.64 7.37
N LEU A 328 8.75 21.32 6.67
CA LEU A 328 10.19 21.06 6.78
C LEU A 328 10.72 21.46 8.15
N ASP A 329 10.34 22.63 8.67
CA ASP A 329 10.78 23.12 9.96
C ASP A 329 10.36 22.16 11.10
N VAL A 330 9.14 21.61 11.01
CA VAL A 330 8.66 20.53 11.89
C VAL A 330 9.46 19.24 11.68
N ALA A 331 9.58 18.72 10.46
CA ALA A 331 10.32 17.47 10.24
C ALA A 331 11.78 17.54 10.71
N MET A 332 12.41 18.71 10.57
CA MET A 332 13.77 18.96 11.00
C MET A 332 13.91 19.26 12.51
N SER A 333 12.82 19.46 13.27
CA SER A 333 12.87 19.44 14.74
C SER A 333 12.85 18.04 15.34
N HIS A 334 12.55 17.02 14.53
CA HIS A 334 12.65 15.60 14.88
C HIS A 334 14.01 15.02 14.47
N PRO A 335 14.47 13.90 15.08
CA PRO A 335 15.76 13.25 14.81
C PRO A 335 15.78 12.45 13.48
N ILE A 336 15.21 13.00 12.41
CA ILE A 336 15.21 12.40 11.08
C ILE A 336 16.65 12.21 10.55
N ARG A 337 16.85 11.16 9.76
CA ARG A 337 18.14 10.79 9.16
C ARG A 337 18.17 10.89 7.63
N LEU A 338 17.05 11.30 7.04
CA LEU A 338 16.90 11.57 5.62
C LEU A 338 15.70 12.52 5.45
N ILE A 339 15.81 13.49 4.54
CA ILE A 339 14.66 14.24 4.02
C ILE A 339 14.54 13.96 2.52
N ALA A 340 13.35 13.66 2.02
CA ALA A 340 13.11 13.37 0.61
C ALA A 340 12.13 14.37 -0.02
N ASN A 341 12.27 14.60 -1.33
CA ASN A 341 11.28 15.28 -2.16
C ASN A 341 11.00 14.50 -3.44
N ALA A 342 9.74 14.05 -3.61
CA ALA A 342 9.33 13.22 -4.74
C ALA A 342 8.93 13.97 -6.03
N LEU A 343 8.70 15.31 -6.02
CA LEU A 343 8.13 16.05 -7.17
C LEU A 343 9.04 17.12 -7.79
N GLY A 344 10.30 16.77 -8.01
CA GLY A 344 11.27 17.54 -8.81
C GLY A 344 12.49 17.94 -8.01
N VAL A 345 13.12 19.06 -8.39
CA VAL A 345 14.27 19.60 -7.66
C VAL A 345 13.79 20.10 -6.28
N PRO A 346 14.40 19.66 -5.16
CA PRO A 346 14.13 20.24 -3.85
C PRO A 346 14.33 21.75 -3.87
N PRO A 347 13.52 22.53 -3.14
CA PRO A 347 13.73 23.96 -3.04
C PRO A 347 15.02 24.25 -2.25
N ASP A 348 15.72 25.33 -2.58
CA ASP A 348 17.01 25.70 -1.99
C ASP A 348 17.01 25.63 -0.45
N TYR A 349 15.94 26.09 0.19
CA TYR A 349 15.79 26.07 1.65
C TYR A 349 15.77 24.66 2.27
N MET A 350 15.41 23.62 1.51
CA MET A 350 15.45 22.22 1.94
C MET A 350 16.88 21.67 1.87
N ILE A 351 17.63 22.04 0.83
CA ILE A 351 19.07 21.72 0.69
C ILE A 351 19.87 22.42 1.79
N GLU A 352 19.60 23.71 2.02
CA GLU A 352 20.25 24.49 3.08
C GLU A 352 19.98 23.90 4.46
N ALA A 353 18.73 23.59 4.80
CA ALA A 353 18.36 23.00 6.09
C ALA A 353 18.97 21.60 6.31
N GLY A 354 19.01 20.76 5.25
CA GLY A 354 19.66 19.45 5.29
C GLY A 354 21.16 19.59 5.60
N ARG A 355 21.86 20.43 4.84
CA ARG A 355 23.29 20.74 5.04
C ARG A 355 23.58 21.32 6.43
N GLU A 356 22.77 22.26 6.92
CA GLU A 356 22.96 22.89 8.24
C GLU A 356 22.78 21.91 9.41
N ARG A 357 21.86 20.95 9.28
CA ARG A 357 21.56 19.97 10.34
C ARG A 357 22.27 18.61 10.16
N GLY A 358 23.04 18.45 9.07
CA GLY A 358 23.71 17.19 8.73
C GLY A 358 22.74 16.06 8.36
N VAL A 359 21.59 16.41 7.78
CA VAL A 359 20.55 15.48 7.31
C VAL A 359 20.62 15.41 5.78
N PRO A 360 20.95 14.26 5.18
CA PRO A 360 21.04 14.14 3.72
C PRO A 360 19.69 14.36 3.05
N VAL A 361 19.70 15.05 1.90
CA VAL A 361 18.53 15.27 1.04
C VAL A 361 18.50 14.25 -0.09
N ALA A 362 17.38 13.54 -0.21
CA ALA A 362 17.10 12.62 -1.30
C ALA A 362 16.14 13.22 -2.33
N ALA A 363 16.34 12.90 -3.61
CA ALA A 363 15.38 13.28 -4.65
C ALA A 363 15.14 12.17 -5.66
N LEU A 364 13.88 12.03 -6.09
CA LEU A 364 13.45 11.02 -7.06
C LEU A 364 13.66 11.50 -8.49
N VAL A 365 14.12 10.59 -9.37
CA VAL A 365 14.40 10.86 -10.78
C VAL A 365 13.86 9.75 -11.67
N GLY A 366 13.12 10.12 -12.73
CA GLY A 366 12.60 9.20 -13.75
C GLY A 366 13.30 9.28 -15.11
N ALA A 367 14.43 10.00 -15.19
CA ALA A 367 15.30 10.12 -16.37
C ALA A 367 16.69 10.66 -15.96
N ARG A 368 17.75 10.34 -16.70
CA ARG A 368 19.13 10.78 -16.43
C ARG A 368 19.31 12.30 -16.38
N GLU A 369 18.59 13.07 -17.21
CA GLU A 369 18.64 14.54 -17.23
C GLU A 369 18.05 15.16 -15.96
N HIS A 370 17.28 14.40 -15.18
CA HIS A 370 16.84 14.82 -13.86
C HIS A 370 17.94 14.59 -12.83
N ALA A 371 18.65 13.45 -12.85
CA ALA A 371 19.76 13.16 -11.93
C ALA A 371 20.83 14.26 -11.96
N LEU A 372 21.30 14.65 -13.15
CA LEU A 372 22.27 15.73 -13.31
C LEU A 372 21.81 17.07 -12.69
N LYS A 373 20.51 17.39 -12.78
CA LYS A 373 19.94 18.60 -12.17
C LYS A 373 19.83 18.51 -10.65
N GLN A 374 19.56 17.33 -10.11
CA GLN A 374 19.54 17.11 -8.66
C GLN A 374 20.94 17.28 -8.06
N VAL A 375 21.97 16.73 -8.70
CA VAL A 375 23.37 16.91 -8.26
C VAL A 375 23.79 18.38 -8.33
N GLN A 376 23.45 19.08 -9.42
CA GLN A 376 23.70 20.53 -9.53
C GLN A 376 22.98 21.37 -8.45
N ALA A 377 21.88 20.86 -7.89
CA ALA A 377 21.16 21.49 -6.79
C ALA A 377 21.68 21.10 -5.39
N GLY A 378 22.66 20.21 -5.29
CA GLY A 378 23.24 19.76 -4.01
C GLY A 378 22.46 18.67 -3.29
N VAL A 379 21.77 17.80 -4.03
CA VAL A 379 21.11 16.60 -3.48
C VAL A 379 22.15 15.52 -3.09
N ASP A 380 22.03 14.94 -1.90
CA ASP A 380 22.98 13.97 -1.35
C ASP A 380 22.69 12.50 -1.74
N LEU A 381 21.48 12.19 -2.20
CA LEU A 381 21.06 10.84 -2.58
C LEU A 381 20.06 10.84 -3.73
N ILE A 382 20.29 10.00 -4.75
CA ILE A 382 19.41 9.88 -5.90
C ILE A 382 18.56 8.61 -5.80
N VAL A 383 17.24 8.75 -6.03
CA VAL A 383 16.33 7.60 -6.15
C VAL A 383 15.91 7.44 -7.61
N ALA A 384 16.55 6.53 -8.33
CA ALA A 384 16.30 6.23 -9.73
C ALA A 384 15.02 5.38 -9.88
N GLN A 385 13.92 6.04 -10.25
CA GLN A 385 12.57 5.49 -10.21
C GLN A 385 12.04 5.12 -11.60
N GLY A 386 12.08 3.83 -11.92
CA GLY A 386 11.59 3.28 -13.17
C GLY A 386 10.06 3.25 -13.28
N THR A 387 9.58 3.06 -14.50
CA THR A 387 8.15 3.11 -14.87
C THR A 387 7.29 2.04 -14.20
N GLU A 388 7.90 0.99 -13.65
CA GLU A 388 7.25 -0.07 -12.87
C GLU A 388 6.84 0.39 -11.47
N ALA A 389 7.30 1.54 -10.99
CA ALA A 389 6.92 2.13 -9.71
C ALA A 389 5.45 2.55 -9.66
N GLY A 390 4.84 2.41 -8.49
CA GLY A 390 3.53 2.99 -8.18
C GLY A 390 3.61 4.47 -7.83
N GLY A 391 2.51 5.20 -7.99
CA GLY A 391 2.50 6.66 -7.82
C GLY A 391 3.09 7.38 -9.03
N HIS A 392 3.45 8.66 -8.90
CA HIS A 392 4.10 9.41 -9.98
C HIS A 392 5.39 8.73 -10.42
N CYS A 393 5.53 8.46 -11.72
CA CYS A 393 6.69 7.74 -12.27
C CYS A 393 7.00 8.06 -13.74
N GLY A 394 8.28 7.89 -14.10
CA GLY A 394 8.81 8.06 -15.45
C GLY A 394 8.35 6.99 -16.44
N GLU A 395 8.96 7.00 -17.64
CA GLU A 395 8.61 6.11 -18.76
C GLU A 395 9.65 5.00 -18.96
N VAL A 396 10.89 5.25 -18.54
CA VAL A 396 12.02 4.32 -18.64
C VAL A 396 11.87 3.20 -17.60
N SER A 397 12.15 1.95 -17.97
CA SER A 397 12.11 0.81 -17.05
C SER A 397 13.26 0.85 -16.03
N THR A 398 13.09 0.22 -14.88
CA THR A 398 14.08 0.21 -13.79
C THR A 398 15.40 -0.43 -14.24
N LEU A 399 15.32 -1.46 -15.10
CA LEU A 399 16.47 -2.15 -15.69
C LEU A 399 17.32 -1.26 -16.60
N VAL A 400 16.73 -0.22 -17.23
CA VAL A 400 17.43 0.70 -18.13
C VAL A 400 17.82 1.99 -17.40
N LEU A 401 16.91 2.54 -16.60
CA LEU A 401 17.10 3.82 -15.92
C LEU A 401 18.24 3.79 -14.89
N VAL A 402 18.40 2.69 -14.15
CA VAL A 402 19.39 2.60 -13.06
C VAL A 402 20.82 2.72 -13.61
N PRO A 403 21.26 1.91 -14.60
CA PRO A 403 22.56 2.10 -15.26
C PRO A 403 22.71 3.49 -15.91
N GLU A 404 21.72 3.96 -16.67
CA GLU A 404 21.79 5.28 -17.34
C GLU A 404 21.99 6.45 -16.36
N VAL A 405 21.40 6.36 -15.16
CA VAL A 405 21.58 7.36 -14.10
C VAL A 405 22.99 7.26 -13.51
N ILE A 406 23.47 6.05 -13.20
CA ILE A 406 24.80 5.83 -12.62
C ILE A 406 25.90 6.31 -13.58
N GLU A 407 25.87 5.88 -14.84
CA GLU A 407 26.84 6.30 -15.86
C GLU A 407 26.85 7.83 -16.07
N ALA A 408 25.68 8.48 -16.01
CA ALA A 408 25.58 9.94 -16.10
C ALA A 408 26.19 10.66 -14.89
N LEU A 409 26.09 10.09 -13.69
CA LEU A 409 26.70 10.64 -12.47
C LEU A 409 28.22 10.45 -12.47
N GLU A 410 28.71 9.27 -12.86
CA GLU A 410 30.14 8.99 -13.04
C GLU A 410 30.77 9.93 -14.07
N ALA A 411 30.12 10.11 -15.24
CA ALA A 411 30.57 11.04 -16.27
C ALA A 411 30.54 12.51 -15.83
N ALA A 412 29.73 12.85 -14.83
CA ALA A 412 29.71 14.18 -14.19
C ALA A 412 30.72 14.33 -13.04
N GLY A 413 31.46 13.26 -12.68
CA GLY A 413 32.40 13.26 -11.55
C GLY A 413 31.72 13.29 -10.19
N SER A 414 30.59 12.60 -10.05
CA SER A 414 29.72 12.64 -8.86
C SER A 414 29.52 11.26 -8.24
N ASP A 415 30.10 11.04 -7.06
CA ASP A 415 30.03 9.78 -6.29
C ASP A 415 28.74 9.62 -5.45
N ILE A 416 27.66 10.34 -5.80
CA ILE A 416 26.40 10.35 -5.04
C ILE A 416 25.70 8.97 -5.13
N PRO A 417 25.29 8.36 -4.00
CA PRO A 417 24.66 7.06 -4.00
C PRO A 417 23.30 7.07 -4.72
N VAL A 418 23.09 6.04 -5.56
CA VAL A 418 21.83 5.79 -6.28
C VAL A 418 21.08 4.63 -5.62
N LEU A 419 19.83 4.84 -5.21
CA LEU A 419 18.89 3.78 -4.86
C LEU A 419 17.98 3.47 -6.05
N ALA A 420 17.84 2.20 -6.40
CA ALA A 420 16.90 1.77 -7.44
C ALA A 420 15.45 1.74 -6.90
N ALA A 421 14.49 2.21 -7.68
CA ALA A 421 13.08 2.18 -7.32
C ALA A 421 12.21 1.77 -8.52
N GLY A 422 11.12 1.06 -8.24
CA GLY A 422 10.20 0.54 -9.26
C GLY A 422 10.32 -0.97 -9.43
N GLY A 423 9.18 -1.68 -9.43
CA GLY A 423 9.12 -3.14 -9.59
C GLY A 423 9.71 -3.99 -8.45
N ILE A 424 10.59 -3.44 -7.60
CA ILE A 424 11.27 -4.15 -6.50
C ILE A 424 10.31 -4.42 -5.34
N VAL A 425 9.98 -5.70 -5.15
CA VAL A 425 9.12 -6.23 -4.08
C VAL A 425 9.68 -7.52 -3.44
N THR A 426 10.91 -7.91 -3.80
CA THR A 426 11.62 -9.09 -3.28
C THR A 426 13.13 -8.82 -3.14
N GLY A 427 13.81 -9.56 -2.27
CA GLY A 427 15.25 -9.42 -2.04
C GLY A 427 16.11 -9.72 -3.28
N ARG A 428 15.66 -10.64 -4.14
CA ARG A 428 16.34 -10.99 -5.40
C ARG A 428 16.31 -9.85 -6.42
N GLN A 429 15.25 -9.04 -6.43
CA GLN A 429 15.16 -7.84 -7.26
C GLN A 429 16.05 -6.72 -6.70
N MET A 430 16.18 -6.62 -5.37
CA MET A 430 17.17 -5.75 -4.74
C MET A 430 18.61 -6.19 -5.05
N ALA A 431 18.91 -7.49 -5.03
CA ALA A 431 20.22 -8.02 -5.43
C ALA A 431 20.54 -7.72 -6.90
N ALA A 432 19.56 -7.85 -7.80
CA ALA A 432 19.71 -7.44 -9.19
C ALA A 432 19.98 -5.93 -9.34
N ALA A 433 19.31 -5.08 -8.54
CA ALA A 433 19.57 -3.64 -8.51
C ALA A 433 21.00 -3.31 -8.03
N VAL A 434 21.49 -3.98 -6.99
CA VAL A 434 22.88 -3.80 -6.51
C VAL A 434 23.89 -4.31 -7.55
N ALA A 435 23.59 -5.40 -8.26
CA ALA A 435 24.41 -5.88 -9.38
C ALA A 435 24.45 -4.91 -10.58
N MET A 436 23.46 -4.02 -10.73
CA MET A 436 23.47 -2.90 -11.68
C MET A 436 24.24 -1.66 -11.17
N GLY A 437 24.88 -1.73 -10.00
CA GLY A 437 25.64 -0.63 -9.40
C GLY A 437 24.87 0.25 -8.42
N ALA A 438 23.58 -0.02 -8.15
CA ALA A 438 22.84 0.75 -7.15
C ALA A 438 23.34 0.46 -5.72
N ALA A 439 23.37 1.47 -4.85
CA ALA A 439 23.71 1.34 -3.44
C ALA A 439 22.64 0.58 -2.62
N GLY A 440 21.46 0.36 -3.20
CA GLY A 440 20.34 -0.34 -2.56
C GLY A 440 19.03 -0.13 -3.32
N ALA A 441 17.91 -0.36 -2.65
CA ALA A 441 16.57 -0.23 -3.20
C ALA A 441 15.66 0.68 -2.36
N TRP A 442 14.81 1.45 -3.03
CA TRP A 442 13.72 2.22 -2.44
C TRP A 442 12.39 1.57 -2.86
N THR A 443 11.71 0.93 -1.91
CA THR A 443 10.51 0.13 -2.15
C THR A 443 9.27 0.80 -1.58
N GLY A 444 8.15 0.74 -2.32
CA GLY A 444 6.87 1.32 -1.91
C GLY A 444 5.75 0.28 -1.86
N SER A 445 5.42 -0.30 -3.03
CA SER A 445 4.22 -1.15 -3.16
C SER A 445 4.21 -2.38 -2.26
N VAL A 446 5.37 -3.00 -1.98
CA VAL A 446 5.44 -4.20 -1.13
C VAL A 446 4.91 -3.97 0.29
N TRP A 447 4.92 -2.72 0.78
CA TRP A 447 4.40 -2.36 2.09
C TRP A 447 2.88 -2.20 2.13
N LEU A 448 2.19 -2.09 0.98
CA LEU A 448 0.76 -1.78 0.92
C LEU A 448 -0.15 -2.94 1.35
N THR A 449 0.38 -4.16 1.36
CA THR A 449 -0.30 -5.39 1.80
C THR A 449 0.23 -5.92 3.13
N THR A 450 0.89 -5.09 3.95
CA THR A 450 1.30 -5.52 5.31
C THR A 450 0.22 -5.26 6.35
N GLU A 451 0.30 -5.96 7.49
CA GLU A 451 -0.67 -5.79 8.61
C GLU A 451 -0.66 -4.37 9.19
N GLU A 452 0.48 -3.68 9.10
CA GLU A 452 0.71 -2.32 9.58
C GLU A 452 0.23 -1.23 8.60
N ALA A 453 -0.15 -1.59 7.37
CA ALA A 453 -0.58 -0.63 6.36
C ALA A 453 -2.03 -0.16 6.58
N GLU A 454 -2.28 1.15 6.46
CA GLU A 454 -3.63 1.72 6.56
C GLU A 454 -4.46 1.57 5.26
N THR A 455 -4.00 0.74 4.31
CA THR A 455 -4.70 0.41 3.06
C THR A 455 -6.08 -0.19 3.35
N ALA A 456 -7.13 0.31 2.69
CA ALA A 456 -8.48 -0.17 2.94
C ALA A 456 -8.63 -1.68 2.57
N PRO A 457 -9.35 -2.52 3.36
CA PRO A 457 -9.37 -3.97 3.14
C PRO A 457 -9.83 -4.41 1.75
N HIS A 458 -10.78 -3.71 1.12
CA HIS A 458 -11.22 -4.00 -0.24
C HIS A 458 -10.11 -3.71 -1.29
N THR A 459 -9.30 -2.69 -1.03
CA THR A 459 -8.15 -2.31 -1.87
C THR A 459 -7.02 -3.31 -1.72
N VAL A 460 -6.76 -3.79 -0.49
CA VAL A 460 -5.84 -4.90 -0.23
C VAL A 460 -6.28 -6.14 -1.01
N GLN A 461 -7.54 -6.55 -0.92
CA GLN A 461 -8.06 -7.69 -1.69
C GLN A 461 -7.83 -7.53 -3.20
N LYS A 462 -8.15 -6.35 -3.75
CA LYS A 462 -7.90 -6.03 -5.18
C LYS A 462 -6.41 -6.06 -5.54
N MET A 463 -5.49 -5.78 -4.61
CA MET A 463 -4.04 -5.96 -4.83
C MET A 463 -3.63 -7.44 -4.81
N LEU A 464 -4.17 -8.25 -3.88
CA LEU A 464 -3.86 -9.69 -3.79
C LEU A 464 -4.31 -10.47 -5.03
N GLU A 465 -5.38 -10.01 -5.68
CA GLU A 465 -5.94 -10.57 -6.92
C GLU A 465 -5.28 -10.03 -8.20
N ALA A 466 -4.52 -8.94 -8.12
CA ALA A 466 -3.96 -8.25 -9.29
C ALA A 466 -2.67 -8.88 -9.82
N THR A 467 -2.53 -8.91 -11.14
CA THR A 467 -1.29 -9.28 -11.84
C THR A 467 -0.45 -8.04 -12.19
N SER A 468 0.75 -8.25 -12.73
CA SER A 468 1.61 -7.16 -13.23
C SER A 468 1.01 -6.37 -14.40
N ARG A 469 -0.05 -6.87 -15.04
CA ARG A 469 -0.81 -6.21 -16.12
C ARG A 469 -1.95 -5.32 -15.62
N ASP A 470 -2.39 -5.48 -14.37
CA ASP A 470 -3.56 -4.80 -13.80
C ASP A 470 -3.21 -3.43 -13.19
N THR A 471 -2.11 -2.83 -13.63
CA THR A 471 -1.72 -1.45 -13.31
C THR A 471 -1.55 -0.63 -14.56
N VAL A 472 -1.93 0.64 -14.50
CA VAL A 472 -1.88 1.57 -15.63
C VAL A 472 -1.26 2.90 -15.18
N ARG A 473 -0.42 3.50 -16.03
CA ARG A 473 0.00 4.89 -15.88
C ARG A 473 -1.13 5.79 -16.40
N SER A 474 -1.75 6.54 -15.50
CA SER A 474 -2.88 7.43 -15.82
C SER A 474 -2.67 8.80 -15.20
N THR A 475 -3.16 9.84 -15.86
CA THR A 475 -3.23 11.20 -15.32
C THR A 475 -4.53 11.44 -14.53
N GLY A 476 -5.52 10.56 -14.63
CA GLY A 476 -6.90 10.76 -14.16
C GLY A 476 -7.08 11.08 -12.67
N ARG A 477 -6.09 10.78 -11.83
CA ARG A 477 -6.12 11.09 -10.39
C ARG A 477 -5.46 12.43 -10.03
N THR A 478 -4.48 12.91 -10.79
CA THR A 478 -3.63 14.05 -10.35
C THR A 478 -3.27 15.08 -11.42
N GLY A 479 -3.52 14.80 -12.69
CA GLY A 479 -3.07 15.65 -13.81
C GLY A 479 -1.60 15.45 -14.19
N LYS A 480 -0.89 14.53 -13.54
CA LYS A 480 0.45 14.05 -13.93
C LYS A 480 0.43 12.52 -14.01
N PRO A 481 1.24 11.90 -14.90
CA PRO A 481 1.31 10.44 -15.02
C PRO A 481 1.66 9.79 -13.69
N ALA A 482 0.78 8.91 -13.21
CA ALA A 482 1.00 8.11 -12.03
C ALA A 482 0.49 6.68 -12.26
N ARG A 483 1.25 5.67 -11.80
CA ARG A 483 0.84 4.27 -11.89
C ARG A 483 -0.04 3.87 -10.71
N GLN A 484 -1.16 3.25 -11.04
CA GLN A 484 -2.18 2.82 -10.09
C GLN A 484 -2.88 1.57 -10.61
N LEU A 485 -3.61 0.86 -9.74
CA LEU A 485 -4.49 -0.25 -10.13
C LEU A 485 -5.46 0.22 -11.22
N ARG A 486 -5.65 -0.60 -12.26
CA ARG A 486 -6.68 -0.38 -13.27
C ARG A 486 -8.07 -0.42 -12.61
N SER A 487 -8.94 0.48 -13.04
CA SER A 487 -10.33 0.57 -12.58
C SER A 487 -11.15 1.35 -13.60
N ASP A 488 -12.46 1.34 -13.44
CA ASP A 488 -13.36 2.08 -14.34
C ASP A 488 -13.10 3.59 -14.25
N TRP A 489 -12.58 4.07 -13.10
CA TRP A 489 -12.06 5.43 -12.97
C TRP A 489 -10.82 5.66 -13.86
N THR A 490 -9.85 4.74 -13.88
CA THR A 490 -8.65 4.93 -14.71
C THR A 490 -8.97 4.89 -16.19
N ASP A 491 -9.97 4.11 -16.56
CA ASP A 491 -10.33 3.81 -17.94
C ASP A 491 -11.26 4.88 -18.52
N ALA A 492 -12.10 5.51 -17.69
CA ALA A 492 -12.85 6.72 -18.03
C ALA A 492 -11.94 7.92 -18.41
N TRP A 493 -10.73 8.02 -17.84
CA TRP A 493 -9.73 9.06 -18.18
C TRP A 493 -8.72 8.65 -19.26
N GLN A 494 -8.89 7.50 -19.94
CA GLN A 494 -8.05 7.16 -21.08
C GLN A 494 -8.37 8.03 -22.32
N PRO A 495 -7.41 8.27 -23.23
CA PRO A 495 -7.64 9.03 -24.45
C PRO A 495 -8.59 8.30 -25.42
N ASN A 496 -9.89 8.59 -25.30
CA ASN A 496 -10.95 8.01 -26.13
C ASN A 496 -11.60 9.07 -27.03
N PRO A 497 -12.13 8.72 -28.22
CA PRO A 497 -12.90 9.65 -29.05
C PRO A 497 -14.12 10.20 -28.30
N GLY A 498 -14.13 11.51 -28.03
CA GLY A 498 -15.16 12.17 -27.21
C GLY A 498 -14.90 12.18 -25.70
N GLY A 499 -13.78 11.64 -25.22
CA GLY A 499 -13.36 11.73 -23.82
C GLY A 499 -12.66 13.06 -23.48
N HIS A 500 -12.61 13.40 -22.19
CA HIS A 500 -11.94 14.62 -21.71
C HIS A 500 -10.45 14.39 -21.45
N GLN A 501 -9.60 15.32 -21.90
CA GLN A 501 -8.21 15.38 -21.42
C GLN A 501 -8.19 15.74 -19.94
N THR A 502 -7.32 15.14 -19.14
CA THR A 502 -7.22 15.46 -17.70
C THR A 502 -6.70 16.87 -17.45
N LEU A 503 -7.22 17.55 -16.43
CA LEU A 503 -6.74 18.87 -16.01
C LEU A 503 -5.27 18.81 -15.51
N PRO A 504 -4.53 19.92 -15.51
CA PRO A 504 -3.20 19.97 -14.90
C PRO A 504 -3.24 19.83 -13.37
N LEU A 505 -2.09 19.54 -12.76
CA LEU A 505 -1.89 19.65 -11.30
C LEU A 505 -1.90 21.13 -10.89
N PRO A 506 -2.68 21.57 -9.87
CA PRO A 506 -3.42 20.76 -8.90
C PRO A 506 -4.90 20.51 -9.23
N LEU A 507 -5.45 21.10 -10.30
CA LEU A 507 -6.88 21.11 -10.60
C LEU A 507 -7.50 19.70 -10.71
N GLN A 508 -6.82 18.77 -11.39
CA GLN A 508 -7.32 17.38 -11.47
C GLN A 508 -7.37 16.69 -10.10
N ASN A 509 -6.37 16.93 -9.24
CA ASN A 509 -6.38 16.38 -7.87
C ASN A 509 -7.53 16.99 -7.06
N MET A 510 -7.73 18.32 -7.15
CA MET A 510 -8.82 19.02 -6.46
C MET A 510 -10.21 18.49 -6.85
N LEU A 511 -10.39 18.06 -8.11
CA LEU A 511 -11.59 17.40 -8.62
C LEU A 511 -11.69 15.92 -8.18
N ALA A 512 -10.64 15.14 -8.40
CA ALA A 512 -10.64 13.68 -8.27
C ALA A 512 -10.60 13.20 -6.81
N GLU A 513 -9.75 13.79 -5.98
CA GLU A 513 -9.41 13.24 -4.65
C GLU A 513 -10.60 13.23 -3.66
N PRO A 514 -11.51 14.22 -3.61
CA PRO A 514 -12.76 14.13 -2.83
C PRO A 514 -13.68 13.01 -3.30
N VAL A 515 -13.70 12.75 -4.61
CA VAL A 515 -14.55 11.73 -5.24
C VAL A 515 -13.99 10.34 -4.99
N ILE A 516 -12.69 10.14 -5.17
CA ILE A 516 -12.01 8.88 -4.86
C ILE A 516 -12.16 8.55 -3.37
N ARG A 517 -11.96 9.50 -2.44
CA ARG A 517 -12.23 9.25 -1.02
C ARG A 517 -13.68 8.86 -0.73
N ARG A 518 -14.65 9.36 -1.49
CA ARG A 518 -16.06 8.93 -1.37
C ARG A 518 -16.25 7.52 -1.93
N VAL A 519 -15.64 7.22 -3.08
CA VAL A 519 -15.63 5.88 -3.69
C VAL A 519 -15.02 4.86 -2.72
N ASP A 520 -13.84 5.11 -2.14
CA ASP A 520 -13.19 4.23 -1.15
C ASP A 520 -14.09 3.94 0.06
N VAL A 521 -14.84 4.96 0.52
CA VAL A 521 -15.80 4.86 1.62
C VAL A 521 -17.00 3.97 1.27
N LEU A 522 -17.51 4.05 0.05
CA LEU A 522 -18.63 3.23 -0.44
C LEU A 522 -18.18 1.81 -0.82
N ALA A 523 -16.99 1.66 -1.39
CA ALA A 523 -16.37 0.38 -1.72
C ALA A 523 -16.10 -0.45 -0.45
N ALA A 524 -15.63 0.19 0.62
CA ALA A 524 -15.50 -0.41 1.95
C ALA A 524 -16.86 -0.74 2.62
N GLN A 525 -17.97 -0.26 2.09
CA GLN A 525 -19.34 -0.62 2.51
C GLN A 525 -19.98 -1.70 1.60
N GLY A 526 -19.24 -2.20 0.59
CA GLY A 526 -19.73 -3.23 -0.33
C GLY A 526 -20.51 -2.71 -1.55
N HIS A 527 -20.41 -1.42 -1.88
CA HIS A 527 -21.09 -0.86 -3.05
C HIS A 527 -20.39 -1.31 -4.36
N PRO A 528 -21.05 -2.06 -5.26
CA PRO A 528 -20.38 -2.70 -6.40
C PRO A 528 -19.75 -1.70 -7.36
N GLY A 529 -20.51 -0.69 -7.81
CA GLY A 529 -19.97 0.37 -8.68
C GLY A 529 -18.85 1.20 -8.05
N ALA A 530 -18.77 1.27 -6.71
CA ALA A 530 -17.66 1.93 -6.04
C ALA A 530 -16.41 1.04 -6.02
N GLN A 531 -16.57 -0.28 -5.85
CA GLN A 531 -15.45 -1.24 -5.97
C GLN A 531 -14.89 -1.30 -7.39
N ALA A 532 -15.75 -1.13 -8.40
CA ALA A 532 -15.37 -1.04 -9.80
C ALA A 532 -14.55 0.23 -10.11
N LEU A 533 -14.98 1.39 -9.60
CA LEU A 533 -14.23 2.66 -9.70
C LEU A 533 -12.94 2.69 -8.85
N ALA A 534 -12.89 1.96 -7.73
CA ALA A 534 -11.78 2.04 -6.76
C ALA A 534 -10.40 1.75 -7.37
N THR A 535 -9.46 2.66 -7.14
CA THR A 535 -8.07 2.62 -7.63
C THR A 535 -7.10 3.11 -6.57
N TYR A 536 -5.88 2.59 -6.59
CA TYR A 536 -4.84 2.90 -5.62
C TYR A 536 -3.46 2.88 -6.27
N PHE A 537 -2.54 3.73 -5.80
CA PHE A 537 -1.18 3.80 -6.32
C PHE A 537 -0.41 2.52 -6.00
N VAL A 538 -0.06 1.73 -7.02
CA VAL A 538 0.71 0.49 -6.89
C VAL A 538 1.54 0.25 -8.15
N GLY A 539 2.72 -0.32 -7.98
CA GLY A 539 3.63 -0.68 -9.05
C GLY A 539 3.34 -2.05 -9.66
N GLN A 540 4.01 -2.38 -10.77
CA GLN A 540 3.83 -3.67 -11.47
C GLN A 540 4.28 -4.89 -10.65
N GLY A 541 5.04 -4.67 -9.57
CA GLY A 541 5.36 -5.70 -8.57
C GLY A 541 4.14 -6.24 -7.80
N VAL A 542 2.95 -5.64 -7.95
CA VAL A 542 1.71 -6.13 -7.33
C VAL A 542 1.42 -7.61 -7.63
N GLY A 543 1.79 -8.10 -8.82
CA GLY A 543 1.65 -9.53 -9.19
C GLY A 543 2.50 -10.51 -8.38
N LEU A 544 3.35 -10.04 -7.46
CA LEU A 544 4.10 -10.86 -6.50
C LEU A 544 3.61 -10.66 -5.05
N MET A 545 2.62 -9.78 -4.82
CA MET A 545 2.06 -9.44 -3.51
C MET A 545 0.82 -10.29 -3.23
N ASN A 546 1.02 -11.59 -3.00
CA ASN A 546 -0.06 -12.61 -2.97
C ASN A 546 -0.56 -13.00 -1.55
N LYS A 547 0.00 -12.43 -0.48
CA LYS A 547 -0.47 -12.63 0.91
C LYS A 547 -0.33 -11.36 1.74
N VAL A 548 -1.26 -11.15 2.67
CA VAL A 548 -1.06 -10.23 3.79
C VAL A 548 -0.06 -10.84 4.77
N LYS A 549 0.90 -10.04 5.24
CA LYS A 549 1.96 -10.47 6.17
C LYS A 549 2.50 -9.29 6.99
N PRO A 550 3.00 -9.50 8.22
CA PRO A 550 3.66 -8.43 8.97
C PRO A 550 4.85 -7.83 8.21
N ALA A 551 5.11 -6.53 8.34
CA ALA A 551 6.24 -5.86 7.70
C ALA A 551 7.60 -6.49 8.11
N ARG A 552 7.71 -6.98 9.35
CA ARG A 552 8.88 -7.75 9.82
C ARG A 552 9.14 -9.03 9.01
N GLU A 553 8.10 -9.65 8.45
CA GLU A 553 8.23 -10.85 7.62
C GLU A 553 8.71 -10.46 6.22
N VAL A 554 8.18 -9.38 5.64
CA VAL A 554 8.66 -8.81 4.37
C VAL A 554 10.15 -8.47 4.46
N VAL A 555 10.60 -7.79 5.53
CA VAL A 555 12.02 -7.46 5.73
C VAL A 555 12.89 -8.73 5.83
N ARG A 556 12.43 -9.76 6.56
CA ARG A 556 13.14 -11.04 6.66
C ARG A 556 13.23 -11.75 5.31
N GLU A 557 12.12 -11.85 4.58
CA GLU A 557 12.08 -12.41 3.23
C GLU A 557 13.01 -11.64 2.28
N PHE A 558 13.10 -10.31 2.38
CA PHE A 558 14.06 -9.50 1.61
C PHE A 558 15.52 -9.89 1.90
N ILE A 559 15.88 -10.09 3.17
CA ILE A 559 17.25 -10.49 3.55
C ILE A 559 17.56 -11.90 3.01
N GLU A 560 16.63 -12.85 3.21
CA GLU A 560 16.78 -14.25 2.78
C GLU A 560 16.89 -14.37 1.24
N ASP A 561 15.99 -13.70 0.50
CA ASP A 561 16.02 -13.68 -0.97
C ASP A 561 17.28 -12.98 -1.52
N TYR A 562 17.74 -11.91 -0.88
CA TYR A 562 18.93 -11.18 -1.29
C TYR A 562 20.18 -12.07 -1.19
N LEU A 563 20.38 -12.69 -0.02
CA LEU A 563 21.51 -13.60 0.24
C LEU A 563 21.52 -14.77 -0.77
N ALA A 564 20.37 -15.43 -0.96
CA ALA A 564 20.24 -16.55 -1.90
C ALA A 564 20.42 -16.14 -3.37
N ALA A 565 20.14 -14.88 -3.73
CA ALA A 565 20.42 -14.35 -5.06
C ALA A 565 21.92 -14.03 -5.23
N THR A 566 22.56 -13.42 -4.23
CA THR A 566 24.00 -13.12 -4.28
C THR A 566 24.87 -14.37 -4.27
N GLU A 567 24.52 -15.40 -3.49
CA GLU A 567 25.20 -16.70 -3.49
C GLU A 567 25.10 -17.38 -4.86
N ARG A 568 23.91 -17.38 -5.47
CA ARG A 568 23.69 -17.91 -6.82
C ARG A 568 24.51 -17.18 -7.89
N LEU A 569 24.63 -15.85 -7.78
CA LEU A 569 25.47 -15.06 -8.68
C LEU A 569 26.95 -15.39 -8.48
N SER A 570 27.42 -15.46 -7.23
CA SER A 570 28.80 -15.85 -6.90
C SER A 570 29.15 -17.23 -7.48
N ASN A 571 28.27 -18.21 -7.30
CA ASN A 571 28.44 -19.58 -7.81
C ASN A 571 28.33 -19.71 -9.34
N SER A 572 28.03 -18.61 -10.06
CA SER A 572 28.02 -18.58 -11.53
C SER A 572 29.30 -17.99 -12.14
N LEU A 573 30.17 -17.40 -11.32
CA LEU A 573 31.49 -16.93 -11.71
C LEU A 573 32.51 -18.08 -11.53
N PRO A 574 33.56 -18.16 -12.37
CA PRO A 574 34.67 -19.07 -12.14
C PRO A 574 35.49 -18.65 -10.91
N ASP A 575 36.08 -19.63 -10.22
CA ASP A 575 36.97 -19.47 -9.05
C ASP A 575 38.22 -18.60 -9.31
#